data_AF-A0A7W0NL11-F1
#
_entry.id   AF-A0A7W0NL11-F1
#
_cell.length_a   1.000
_cell.length_b   1.000
_cell.length_c   1.000
_cell.angle_alpha   90.00
_cell.angle_beta   90.00
_cell.angle_gamma   90.00
#
_symmetry.space_group_name_H-M   'P 1'
#
loop_
_entity.id
_entity.type
_entity.pdbx_description
1 polymer ?
#
loop_
_entity_poly.entity_id
_entity_poly.type
_entity_poly.pdbx_seq_one_letter_code
_entity_poly.pdbx_strand_id
1 'polypeptide(L)'
;MTGGLVKLLAGGLAGLAAGALVSDGAVVLVAGAAAALGANLLNLTDRAPGRAGKVWLLVAVPLLIWGDPGWAVAAAPLAGALLGCLGADLGERAMLGDAGVNPLGAVMGLGLAASLTPAWLLVSVALLLAGNLASERWSFSAAIEGTRWLKAVDRLGRK
;
A
#
# COMPACT_ATOMS: atom_id res chain seq x y z
N MET A 1 -1.32 -19.90 -20.08
CA MET A 1 -1.70 -19.50 -18.71
C MET A 1 -1.17 -18.10 -18.50
N THR A 2 -2.06 -17.12 -18.44
CA THR A 2 -1.69 -15.69 -18.47
C THR A 2 -0.99 -15.29 -17.17
N GLY A 3 0.03 -14.44 -17.25
CA GLY A 3 0.78 -13.97 -16.08
C GLY A 3 -0.08 -13.36 -14.96
N GLY A 4 -1.33 -12.99 -15.27
CA GLY A 4 -2.34 -12.57 -14.28
C GLY A 4 -2.65 -13.64 -13.24
N LEU A 5 -2.87 -14.90 -13.63
CA LEU A 5 -3.18 -15.98 -12.68
C LEU A 5 -1.99 -16.28 -11.75
N VAL A 6 -0.78 -16.24 -12.31
CA VAL A 6 0.47 -16.44 -11.56
C VAL A 6 0.68 -15.31 -10.56
N LYS A 7 0.45 -14.04 -10.96
CA LYS A 7 0.53 -12.89 -10.04
C LYS A 7 -0.50 -12.96 -8.92
N LEU A 8 -1.72 -13.42 -9.23
CA LEU A 8 -2.80 -13.55 -8.25
C LEU A 8 -2.50 -14.65 -7.22
N LEU A 9 -2.04 -15.81 -7.68
CA LEU A 9 -1.64 -16.91 -6.80
C LEU A 9 -0.39 -16.59 -5.99
N ALA A 10 0.65 -16.03 -6.63
CA ALA A 10 1.89 -15.67 -5.95
C ALA A 10 1.66 -14.56 -4.92
N GLY A 11 0.91 -13.52 -5.28
CA GLY A 11 0.54 -12.43 -4.37
C GLY A 11 -0.37 -12.91 -3.22
N GLY A 12 -1.33 -13.78 -3.51
CA GLY A 12 -2.21 -14.38 -2.51
C GLY A 12 -1.44 -15.26 -1.52
N LEU A 13 -0.56 -16.14 -2.00
CA LEU A 13 0.28 -17.00 -1.14
C LEU A 13 1.27 -16.19 -0.31
N ALA A 14 1.92 -15.18 -0.91
CA ALA A 14 2.83 -14.29 -0.19
C ALA A 14 2.07 -13.49 0.89
N GLY A 15 0.88 -12.99 0.57
CA GLY A 15 0.01 -12.31 1.52
C GLY A 15 -0.38 -13.22 2.69
N LEU A 16 -0.84 -14.44 2.41
CA LEU A 16 -1.21 -15.41 3.45
C LEU A 16 -0.03 -15.79 4.35
N ALA A 17 1.14 -16.05 3.75
CA ALA A 17 2.36 -16.33 4.51
C ALA A 17 2.72 -15.16 5.43
N ALA A 18 2.61 -13.92 4.94
CA ALA A 18 2.88 -12.74 5.74
C ALA A 18 1.81 -12.50 6.84
N GLY A 19 0.54 -12.78 6.55
CA GLY A 19 -0.55 -12.72 7.52
C GLY A 19 -0.37 -13.71 8.67
N ALA A 20 0.16 -14.89 8.38
CA ALA A 20 0.49 -15.90 9.39
C ALA A 20 1.67 -15.51 10.29
N LEU A 21 2.50 -14.54 9.89
CA LEU A 21 3.59 -14.02 10.73
C LEU A 21 3.12 -12.98 11.75
N VAL A 22 1.94 -12.38 11.55
CA VAL A 22 1.45 -11.25 12.35
C VAL A 22 0.11 -11.52 13.03
N SER A 23 -0.52 -12.67 12.78
CA SER A 23 -1.84 -12.99 13.31
C SER A 23 -2.10 -14.49 13.38
N ASP A 24 -3.13 -14.88 14.12
CA ASP A 24 -3.52 -16.28 14.35
C ASP A 24 -4.95 -16.58 13.90
N GLY A 25 -5.22 -17.86 13.64
CA GLY A 25 -6.57 -18.35 13.32
C GLY A 25 -7.17 -17.70 12.07
N ALA A 26 -8.45 -17.33 12.14
CA ALA A 26 -9.16 -16.72 11.00
C ALA A 26 -8.62 -15.34 10.60
N VAL A 27 -7.88 -14.66 11.48
CA VAL A 27 -7.33 -13.31 11.22
C VAL A 27 -6.22 -13.36 10.18
N VAL A 28 -5.52 -14.51 10.03
CA VAL A 28 -4.49 -14.74 9.01
C VAL A 28 -4.98 -14.45 7.60
N LEU A 29 -6.20 -14.90 7.29
CA LEU A 29 -6.79 -14.68 5.96
C LEU A 29 -7.04 -13.20 5.71
N VAL A 30 -7.51 -12.48 6.73
CA VAL A 30 -7.80 -11.05 6.65
C VAL A 30 -6.52 -10.23 6.56
N ALA A 31 -5.50 -10.58 7.34
CA ALA A 31 -4.18 -9.96 7.29
C ALA A 31 -3.50 -10.20 5.93
N GLY A 32 -3.60 -11.42 5.39
CA GLY A 32 -3.08 -11.73 4.07
C GLY A 32 -3.82 -11.02 2.95
N ALA A 33 -5.15 -10.87 3.05
CA ALA A 33 -5.94 -10.06 2.14
C ALA A 33 -5.53 -8.58 2.22
N ALA A 34 -5.34 -8.03 3.42
CA ALA A 34 -4.87 -6.66 3.61
C ALA A 34 -3.50 -6.43 2.95
N ALA A 35 -2.56 -7.37 3.12
CA ALA A 35 -1.24 -7.30 2.49
C ALA A 35 -1.34 -7.34 0.95
N ALA A 36 -2.09 -8.28 0.38
CA ALA A 36 -2.25 -8.42 -1.06
C ALA A 36 -2.97 -7.23 -1.70
N LEU A 37 -4.07 -6.77 -1.10
CA LEU A 37 -4.84 -5.62 -1.59
C LEU A 37 -4.08 -4.31 -1.41
N GLY A 38 -3.30 -4.17 -0.33
CA GLY A 38 -2.41 -3.04 -0.08
C GLY A 38 -1.31 -2.95 -1.12
N ALA A 39 -0.64 -4.07 -1.43
CA ALA A 39 0.36 -4.16 -2.49
C ALA A 39 -0.22 -3.74 -3.84
N ASN A 40 -1.37 -4.29 -4.23
CA ASN A 40 -1.99 -3.94 -5.51
C ASN A 40 -2.48 -2.49 -5.55
N LEU A 41 -3.03 -1.96 -4.45
CA LEU A 41 -3.45 -0.56 -4.38
C LEU A 41 -2.27 0.39 -4.55
N LEU A 42 -1.14 0.14 -3.87
CA LEU A 42 0.05 0.98 -4.01
C LEU A 42 0.59 0.93 -5.45
N ASN A 43 0.60 -0.26 -6.06
CA ASN A 43 0.95 -0.44 -7.46
C ASN A 43 0.03 0.35 -8.42
N LEU A 44 -1.28 0.38 -8.15
CA LEU A 44 -2.24 1.19 -8.91
C LEU A 44 -1.98 2.70 -8.78
N THR A 45 -1.42 3.13 -7.64
CA THR A 45 -1.04 4.53 -7.43
C THR A 45 0.31 4.91 -8.01
N ASP A 46 1.16 3.95 -8.41
CA ASP A 46 2.49 4.18 -9.00
C ASP A 46 2.43 4.54 -10.49
N ARG A 47 1.54 5.46 -10.86
CA ARG A 47 1.33 5.93 -12.23
C ARG A 47 1.84 7.35 -12.46
N ALA A 48 2.31 7.99 -11.40
CA ALA A 48 2.91 9.32 -11.44
C ALA A 48 3.95 9.43 -10.33
N PRO A 49 5.06 10.16 -10.55
CA PRO A 49 6.18 10.18 -9.61
C PRO A 49 5.75 10.64 -8.20
N GLY A 50 6.21 9.95 -7.15
CA GLY A 50 5.95 10.26 -5.76
C GLY A 50 4.52 10.05 -5.27
N ARG A 51 3.58 9.58 -6.12
CA ARG A 51 2.20 9.33 -5.69
C ARG A 51 2.12 8.15 -4.73
N ALA A 52 2.71 7.02 -5.11
CA ALA A 52 2.72 5.81 -4.28
C ALA A 52 3.39 6.07 -2.92
N GLY A 53 4.52 6.78 -2.91
CA GLY A 53 5.19 7.19 -1.67
C GLY A 53 4.30 8.03 -0.74
N LYS A 54 3.55 9.01 -1.27
CA LYS A 54 2.60 9.81 -0.47
C LYS A 54 1.46 8.98 0.10
N VAL A 55 0.88 8.09 -0.71
CA VAL A 55 -0.20 7.20 -0.26
C VAL A 55 0.30 6.29 0.85
N TRP A 56 1.50 5.73 0.70
CA TRP A 56 2.12 4.91 1.73
C TRP A 56 2.35 5.71 3.02
N LEU A 57 2.95 6.91 2.93
CA LEU A 57 3.21 7.77 4.09
C LEU A 57 1.92 8.19 4.81
N LEU A 58 0.83 8.44 4.07
CA LEU A 58 -0.47 8.79 4.66
C LEU A 58 -0.99 7.71 5.61
N VAL A 59 -0.73 6.44 5.30
CA VAL A 59 -1.16 5.31 6.14
C VAL A 59 -0.08 4.95 7.16
N ALA A 60 1.19 4.93 6.75
CA ALA A 60 2.29 4.50 7.59
C ALA A 60 2.58 5.45 8.74
N VAL A 61 2.46 6.78 8.56
CA VAL A 61 2.75 7.75 9.64
C VAL A 61 1.83 7.53 10.86
N PRO A 62 0.50 7.45 10.72
CA PRO A 62 -0.37 7.09 11.84
C PRO A 62 -0.02 5.75 12.49
N LEU A 63 0.31 4.73 11.69
CA LEU A 63 0.70 3.41 12.21
C LEU A 63 2.04 3.46 12.96
N LEU A 64 3.00 4.28 12.52
CA LEU A 64 4.29 4.46 13.18
C LEU A 64 4.16 5.20 14.53
N ILE A 65 3.17 6.08 14.66
CA ILE A 65 2.97 6.90 15.87
C ILE A 65 2.07 6.19 16.89
N TRP A 66 0.99 5.53 16.43
CA TRP A 66 -0.07 4.99 17.30
C TRP A 66 -0.34 3.50 17.12
N GLY A 67 0.31 2.85 16.15
CA GLY A 67 0.10 1.43 15.85
C GLY A 67 0.98 0.50 16.66
N ASP A 68 1.09 -0.75 16.19
CA ASP A 68 1.89 -1.79 16.82
C ASP A 68 3.40 -1.45 16.77
N PRO A 69 4.10 -1.43 17.92
CA PRO A 69 5.53 -1.11 17.96
C PRO A 69 6.41 -2.14 17.22
N GLY A 70 6.01 -3.42 17.21
CA GLY A 70 6.74 -4.48 16.51
C GLY A 70 6.72 -4.27 15.00
N TRP A 71 5.55 -3.93 14.46
CA TRP A 71 5.41 -3.50 13.08
C TRP A 71 6.24 -2.25 12.78
N ALA A 72 6.23 -1.24 13.66
CA ALA A 72 6.97 0.00 13.43
C ALA A 72 8.48 -0.25 13.28
N VAL A 73 9.06 -1.12 14.13
CA VAL A 73 10.46 -1.53 14.03
C VAL A 73 10.72 -2.28 12.72
N ALA A 74 9.83 -3.19 12.32
CA ALA A 74 9.96 -3.95 11.08
C ALA A 74 9.80 -3.09 9.82
N ALA A 75 8.96 -2.05 9.87
CA ALA A 75 8.69 -1.15 8.75
C ALA A 75 9.75 -0.05 8.58
N ALA A 76 10.52 0.27 9.62
CA ALA A 76 11.50 1.35 9.62
C ALA A 76 12.54 1.29 8.48
N PRO A 77 13.13 0.13 8.11
CA PRO A 77 14.06 0.05 6.99
C PRO A 77 13.41 0.40 5.64
N LEU A 78 12.17 -0.04 5.42
CA LEU A 78 11.40 0.28 4.21
C LEU A 78 11.01 1.76 4.17
N ALA A 79 10.63 2.33 5.32
CA ALA A 79 10.39 3.77 5.45
C ALA A 79 11.64 4.58 5.11
N GLY A 80 12.80 4.17 5.64
CA GLY A 80 14.10 4.79 5.35
C GLY A 80 14.49 4.70 3.87
N ALA A 81 14.29 3.53 3.25
CA ALA A 81 14.53 3.34 1.82
C ALA A 81 13.61 4.24 0.96
N LEU A 82 12.32 4.31 1.29
CA LEU A 82 11.37 5.21 0.63
C LEU A 82 11.81 6.67 0.76
N LEU A 83 12.17 7.14 1.96
CA LEU A 83 12.63 8.51 2.17
C LEU A 83 13.93 8.81 1.41
N GLY A 84 14.84 7.84 1.31
CA GLY A 84 16.09 7.97 0.55
C GLY A 84 15.87 8.14 -0.95
N CYS A 85 14.85 7.49 -1.53
CA CYS A 85 14.52 7.62 -2.95
C CYS A 85 13.45 8.68 -3.25
N LEU A 86 12.71 9.18 -2.24
CA LEU A 86 11.57 10.08 -2.42
C LEU A 86 11.93 11.36 -3.16
N GLY A 87 13.14 11.90 -2.95
CA GLY A 87 13.60 13.10 -3.66
C GLY A 87 13.86 12.85 -5.15
N ALA A 88 14.33 11.66 -5.52
CA ALA A 88 14.51 11.26 -6.92
C ALA A 88 13.15 10.97 -7.59
N ASP A 89 12.24 10.34 -6.86
CA ASP A 89 10.87 10.07 -7.29
C ASP A 89 10.09 11.38 -7.52
N LEU A 90 9.99 12.24 -6.51
CA LEU A 90 9.35 13.56 -6.64
C LEU A 90 10.01 14.48 -7.67
N GLY A 91 11.31 14.31 -7.92
CA GLY A 91 12.05 15.03 -8.95
C GLY A 91 11.89 14.46 -10.36
N GLU A 92 11.01 13.47 -10.55
CA GLU A 92 10.74 12.77 -11.82
C GLU A 92 11.98 12.11 -12.45
N ARG A 93 13.00 11.79 -11.62
CA ARG A 93 14.26 11.15 -12.05
C ARG A 93 14.19 9.63 -12.00
N ALA A 94 13.28 9.10 -11.18
CA ALA A 94 13.02 7.68 -11.01
C ALA A 94 11.55 7.50 -10.61
N MET A 95 11.08 6.25 -10.60
CA MET A 95 9.83 5.84 -9.96
C MET A 95 10.14 4.64 -9.07
N LEU A 96 9.31 4.39 -8.05
CA LEU A 96 9.50 3.24 -7.16
C LEU A 96 9.41 1.91 -7.92
N GLY A 97 8.45 1.80 -8.85
CA GLY A 97 8.20 0.59 -9.63
C GLY A 97 7.74 -0.59 -8.78
N ASP A 98 7.43 -1.70 -9.44
CA ASP A 98 6.92 -2.92 -8.83
C ASP A 98 7.79 -3.43 -7.66
N ALA A 99 9.11 -3.24 -7.73
CA ALA A 99 10.05 -3.67 -6.70
C ALA A 99 9.94 -2.85 -5.40
N GLY A 100 9.53 -1.58 -5.49
CA GLY A 100 9.31 -0.72 -4.33
C GLY A 100 7.87 -0.78 -3.82
N VAL A 101 6.89 -0.62 -4.70
CA VAL A 101 5.49 -0.40 -4.29
C VAL A 101 4.79 -1.64 -3.78
N ASN A 102 5.13 -2.83 -4.30
CA ASN A 102 4.55 -4.09 -3.81
C ASN A 102 4.96 -4.40 -2.36
N PRO A 103 6.26 -4.43 -1.97
CA PRO A 103 6.62 -4.66 -0.57
C PRO A 103 6.14 -3.54 0.35
N LEU A 104 6.18 -2.27 -0.09
CA LEU A 104 5.63 -1.16 0.70
C LEU A 104 4.13 -1.35 0.96
N GLY A 105 3.34 -1.65 -0.06
CA GLY A 105 1.91 -1.88 0.09
C GLY A 105 1.57 -3.14 0.90
N ALA A 106 2.37 -4.20 0.80
CA ALA A 106 2.22 -5.40 1.63
C ALA A 106 2.45 -5.08 3.11
N VAL A 107 3.55 -4.39 3.44
CA VAL A 107 3.87 -3.99 4.81
C VAL A 107 2.85 -3.00 5.36
N MET A 108 2.30 -2.12 4.54
CA MET A 108 1.18 -1.26 4.92
C MET A 108 -0.05 -2.10 5.32
N GLY A 109 -0.43 -3.10 4.52
CA GLY A 109 -1.54 -4.00 4.82
C GLY A 109 -1.32 -4.81 6.12
N LEU A 110 -0.11 -5.29 6.34
CA LEU A 110 0.26 -5.97 7.59
C LEU A 110 0.23 -5.03 8.80
N GLY A 111 0.61 -3.76 8.62
CA GLY A 111 0.55 -2.75 9.68
C GLY A 111 -0.87 -2.48 10.13
N LEU A 112 -1.82 -2.42 9.19
CA LEU A 112 -3.26 -2.36 9.51
C LEU A 112 -3.69 -3.60 10.30
N ALA A 113 -3.24 -4.80 9.91
CA ALA A 113 -3.59 -6.04 10.61
C ALA A 113 -3.00 -6.12 12.03
N ALA A 114 -1.77 -5.64 12.21
CA ALA A 114 -1.10 -5.64 13.51
C ALA A 114 -1.66 -4.57 14.46
N SER A 115 -2.16 -3.45 13.93
CA SER A 115 -2.49 -2.25 14.73
C SER A 115 -3.99 -2.05 14.98
N LEU A 116 -4.87 -2.64 14.18
CA LEU A 116 -6.31 -2.39 14.26
C LEU A 116 -7.06 -3.51 14.98
N THR A 117 -8.19 -3.15 15.58
CA THR A 117 -9.15 -4.15 16.05
C THR A 117 -9.73 -4.92 14.84
N PRO A 118 -10.25 -6.16 15.04
CA PRO A 118 -10.80 -6.95 13.94
C PRO A 118 -11.87 -6.22 13.12
N ALA A 119 -12.73 -5.43 13.77
CA ALA A 119 -13.76 -4.64 13.09
C ALA A 119 -13.14 -3.58 12.17
N TRP A 120 -12.15 -2.84 12.65
CA TRP A 120 -11.46 -1.81 11.86
C TRP A 120 -10.61 -2.42 10.75
N LEU A 121 -9.99 -3.57 10.98
CA LEU A 121 -9.26 -4.31 9.94
C LEU A 121 -10.20 -4.73 8.80
N LEU A 122 -11.40 -5.24 9.12
CA LEU A 122 -12.39 -5.60 8.09
C LEU A 122 -12.85 -4.37 7.29
N VAL A 123 -13.07 -3.23 7.95
CA VAL A 123 -13.37 -1.96 7.27
C VAL A 123 -12.22 -1.56 6.34
N SER A 124 -10.97 -1.64 6.81
CA SER A 124 -9.80 -1.33 5.99
C SER A 124 -9.68 -2.26 4.78
N VAL A 125 -9.86 -3.57 4.96
CA VAL A 125 -9.86 -4.54 3.84
C VAL A 125 -10.98 -4.25 2.85
N ALA A 126 -12.18 -3.90 3.32
CA ALA A 126 -13.29 -3.52 2.45
C ALA A 126 -12.99 -2.25 1.64
N LEU A 127 -12.36 -1.24 2.26
CA LEU A 127 -11.93 -0.03 1.57
C LEU A 127 -10.82 -0.30 0.54
N LEU A 128 -9.83 -1.11 0.90
CA LEU A 128 -8.78 -1.54 -0.03
C LEU A 128 -9.39 -2.29 -1.22
N LEU A 129 -10.30 -3.25 -0.97
CA LEU A 129 -10.99 -3.99 -2.02
C LEU A 129 -11.81 -3.07 -2.91
N ALA A 130 -12.60 -2.16 -2.32
CA ALA A 130 -13.40 -1.20 -3.07
C ALA A 130 -12.52 -0.30 -3.95
N GLY A 131 -11.36 0.15 -3.46
CA GLY A 131 -10.38 0.89 -4.25
C GLY A 131 -9.84 0.07 -5.42
N ASN A 132 -9.45 -1.19 -5.17
CA ASN A 132 -8.99 -2.11 -6.21
C ASN A 132 -10.06 -2.31 -7.30
N LEU A 133 -11.31 -2.57 -6.94
CA LEU A 133 -12.42 -2.73 -7.88
C LEU A 133 -12.77 -1.44 -8.62
N ALA A 134 -12.74 -0.29 -7.94
CA ALA A 134 -12.96 1.01 -8.54
C ALA A 134 -11.93 1.30 -9.65
N SER A 135 -10.69 0.83 -9.48
CA SER A 135 -9.61 1.01 -10.46
C SER A 135 -9.86 0.30 -11.79
N GLU A 136 -10.67 -0.77 -11.81
CA GLU A 136 -11.02 -1.50 -13.03
C GLU A 136 -11.93 -0.68 -13.94
N ARG A 137 -12.76 0.20 -13.36
CA ARG A 137 -13.71 1.03 -14.12
C ARG A 137 -13.26 2.47 -14.26
N TRP A 138 -12.46 2.97 -13.33
CA TRP A 138 -12.07 4.38 -13.27
C TRP A 138 -10.57 4.55 -13.04
N SER A 139 -9.94 5.42 -13.83
CA SER A 139 -8.55 5.80 -13.64
C SER A 139 -8.40 6.69 -12.41
N PHE A 140 -7.61 6.26 -11.43
CA PHE A 140 -7.24 7.10 -10.29
C PHE A 140 -6.54 8.39 -10.74
N SER A 141 -5.70 8.35 -11.77
CA SER A 141 -5.09 9.56 -12.31
C SER A 141 -6.14 10.55 -12.82
N ALA A 142 -7.15 10.07 -13.55
CA ALA A 142 -8.23 10.93 -14.04
C ALA A 142 -9.07 11.51 -12.88
N ALA A 143 -9.37 10.71 -11.85
CA ALA A 143 -10.09 11.18 -10.67
C ALA A 143 -9.31 12.25 -9.88
N ILE A 144 -8.00 12.05 -9.72
CA ILE A 144 -7.10 13.01 -9.07
C ILE A 144 -6.99 14.30 -9.88
N GLU A 145 -6.83 14.21 -11.20
CA GLU A 145 -6.76 15.39 -12.08
C GLU A 145 -8.05 16.20 -12.13
N GLY A 146 -9.21 15.53 -12.04
CA GLY A 146 -10.53 16.15 -12.00
C GLY A 146 -10.88 16.82 -10.68
N THR A 147 -10.14 16.55 -9.60
CA THR A 147 -10.46 17.03 -8.25
C THR A 147 -9.40 18.02 -7.76
N ARG A 148 -9.77 19.31 -7.62
CA ARG A 148 -8.80 20.41 -7.35
C ARG A 148 -7.86 20.15 -6.18
N TRP A 149 -8.38 19.71 -5.04
CA TRP A 149 -7.57 19.48 -3.85
C TRP A 149 -6.68 18.23 -3.96
N LEU A 150 -7.19 17.14 -4.56
CA LEU A 150 -6.39 15.95 -4.85
C LEU A 150 -5.24 16.27 -5.81
N LYS A 151 -5.51 17.05 -6.86
CA LYS A 151 -4.50 17.52 -7.79
C LYS A 151 -3.42 18.36 -7.10
N ALA A 152 -3.81 19.22 -6.16
CA ALA A 152 -2.86 20.02 -5.39
C ALA A 152 -1.95 19.13 -4.52
N VAL A 153 -2.52 18.13 -3.83
CA VAL A 153 -1.76 17.15 -3.03
C VAL A 153 -0.85 16.29 -3.92
N ASP A 154 -1.35 15.84 -5.07
CA ASP A 154 -0.58 15.01 -6.02
C ASP A 154 0.62 15.78 -6.59
N ARG A 155 0.48 17.09 -6.83
CA ARG A 155 1.56 17.98 -7.28
C ARG A 155 2.49 18.47 -6.17
N LEU A 156 2.07 18.43 -4.91
CA LEU A 156 2.89 18.91 -3.80
C LEU A 156 4.26 18.22 -3.78
N GLY A 157 5.34 19.00 -3.85
CA GLY A 157 6.70 18.47 -3.85
C GLY A 157 7.19 17.90 -5.19
N ARG A 158 6.34 17.80 -6.22
CA ARG A 158 6.79 17.51 -7.59
C ARG A 158 7.43 18.75 -8.20
N LYS A 159 8.46 18.54 -9.03
CA LYS A 159 9.16 19.60 -9.75
C LYS A 159 8.56 19.83 -11.13
#